data_AF-A0A2G7H4J8-F1
#
_entry.id   AF-A0A2G7H4J8-F1
#
_cell.length_a   1.000
_cell.length_b   1.000
_cell.length_c   1.000
_cell.angle_alpha   90.00
_cell.angle_beta   90.00
_cell.angle_gamma   90.00
#
_symmetry.space_group_name_H-M   'P 1'
#
loop_
_entity.id
_entity.type
_entity.pdbx_description
1 polymer ?
#
loop_
_entity_poly.entity_id
_entity_poly.type
_entity_poly.pdbx_seq_one_letter_code
_entity_poly.pdbx_strand_id
1 'polypeptide(L)'
;MTRPRTVLPPIESRLTGVAHPRNQLKRQLKKELATLTAPDTAAMRPSLWLSVTAAPFVLHVAVRDDTTLEDMDAFLREVWMECCGHLSLFEFRQKNERSVLYLADPEEDEDEFELRDAYFPHMTDDEWLKMNAQVNANAPLQKPLTVTVREAMDGVPDLRYEYDMGTTTRCVLKVEAELTLPWPEGRTVRLLARNARPDWVCRECGESATKLCIMGECWDDGYAKFCAKHARTHPRKAHPREGGDSWMIAPLSNSPRDPCCGYFEHPGSEKDYVW
;
A
#
# COMPACT_ATOMS: atom_id res chain seq x y z
N MET A 1 16.52 -1.11 -29.13
CA MET A 1 16.89 -1.80 -27.87
C MET A 1 15.62 -2.34 -27.24
N THR A 2 15.44 -3.66 -27.22
CA THR A 2 14.33 -4.31 -26.53
C THR A 2 14.51 -4.12 -25.03
N ARG A 3 13.54 -3.46 -24.35
CA ARG A 3 13.54 -3.39 -22.88
C ARG A 3 13.64 -4.84 -22.36
N PRO A 4 14.62 -5.18 -21.51
CA PRO A 4 14.70 -6.53 -20.95
C PRO A 4 13.39 -6.87 -20.27
N ARG A 5 12.87 -8.07 -20.55
CA ARG A 5 11.60 -8.54 -19.99
C ARG A 5 11.76 -8.59 -18.47
N THR A 6 11.09 -7.72 -17.74
CA THR A 6 11.17 -7.67 -16.27
C THR A 6 10.71 -9.00 -15.71
N VAL A 7 11.65 -9.82 -15.23
CA VAL A 7 11.33 -11.07 -14.55
C VAL A 7 10.78 -10.68 -13.19
N LEU A 8 9.51 -11.03 -12.97
CA LEU A 8 8.85 -10.75 -11.71
C LEU A 8 9.39 -11.71 -10.63
N PRO A 9 9.76 -11.21 -9.44
CA PRO A 9 10.34 -12.07 -8.40
C PRO A 9 9.34 -13.13 -7.92
N PRO A 10 9.83 -14.29 -7.45
CA PRO A 10 8.98 -15.28 -6.79
C PRO A 10 8.30 -14.68 -5.55
N ILE A 11 7.34 -15.39 -4.99
CA ILE A 11 6.58 -14.93 -3.82
C ILE A 11 6.79 -15.92 -2.68
N GLU A 12 7.26 -15.41 -1.56
CA GLU A 12 7.58 -16.17 -0.37
C GLU A 12 6.34 -16.26 0.54
N SER A 13 5.94 -17.49 0.87
CA SER A 13 4.92 -17.74 1.86
C SER A 13 5.43 -17.38 3.26
N ARG A 14 4.65 -16.61 4.00
CA ARG A 14 4.90 -16.36 5.43
C ARG A 14 4.34 -17.44 6.34
N LEU A 15 3.57 -18.38 5.80
CA LEU A 15 3.09 -19.56 6.52
C LEU A 15 4.18 -20.62 6.66
N THR A 16 5.01 -20.78 5.62
CA THR A 16 6.01 -21.86 5.55
C THR A 16 7.45 -21.38 5.31
N GLY A 17 7.67 -20.11 4.96
CA GLY A 17 8.97 -19.57 4.54
C GLY A 17 9.41 -20.01 3.14
N VAL A 18 8.56 -20.74 2.39
CA VAL A 18 8.90 -21.28 1.08
C VAL A 18 8.57 -20.28 -0.03
N ALA A 19 9.53 -20.05 -0.93
CA ALA A 19 9.34 -19.25 -2.14
C ALA A 19 8.67 -20.07 -3.26
N HIS A 20 7.59 -19.51 -3.81
CA HIS A 20 6.80 -20.12 -4.88
C HIS A 20 6.84 -19.26 -6.15
N PRO A 21 6.87 -19.86 -7.35
CA PRO A 21 6.60 -19.15 -8.59
C PRO A 21 5.21 -18.51 -8.57
N ARG A 22 5.05 -17.30 -9.14
CA ARG A 22 3.79 -16.54 -9.09
C ARG A 22 2.58 -17.32 -9.61
N ASN A 23 2.77 -18.12 -10.66
CA ASN A 23 1.71 -18.96 -11.25
C ASN A 23 1.31 -20.16 -10.39
N GLN A 24 2.11 -20.55 -9.40
CA GLN A 24 1.81 -21.66 -8.48
C GLN A 24 1.33 -21.18 -7.12
N LEU A 25 1.58 -19.92 -6.76
CA LEU A 25 1.36 -19.38 -5.43
C LEU A 25 -0.05 -19.64 -4.90
N LYS A 26 -1.10 -19.31 -5.67
CA LYS A 26 -2.48 -19.43 -5.18
C LYS A 26 -2.81 -20.87 -4.75
N ARG A 27 -2.38 -21.85 -5.55
CA ARG A 27 -2.59 -23.27 -5.25
C ARG A 27 -1.82 -23.69 -4.00
N GLN A 28 -0.59 -23.22 -3.81
CA GLN A 28 0.23 -23.59 -2.67
C GLN A 28 -0.28 -22.95 -1.38
N LEU A 29 -0.60 -21.66 -1.39
CA LEU A 29 -1.19 -20.98 -0.24
C LEU A 29 -2.51 -21.63 0.20
N LYS A 30 -3.38 -22.07 -0.73
CA LYS A 30 -4.59 -22.83 -0.35
C LYS A 30 -4.27 -24.12 0.42
N LYS A 31 -3.23 -24.85 0.03
CA LYS A 31 -2.81 -26.07 0.73
C LYS A 31 -2.23 -25.76 2.10
N GLU A 32 -1.37 -24.75 2.19
CA GLU A 32 -0.74 -24.32 3.44
C GLU A 32 -1.79 -23.81 4.44
N LEU A 33 -2.76 -23.01 3.97
CA LEU A 33 -3.89 -22.54 4.77
C LEU A 33 -4.77 -23.68 5.29
N ALA A 34 -4.99 -24.73 4.49
CA ALA A 34 -5.78 -25.89 4.92
C ALA A 34 -5.09 -26.72 6.01
N THR A 35 -3.78 -26.55 6.19
CA THR A 35 -2.98 -27.20 7.24
C THR A 35 -2.74 -26.32 8.45
N LEU A 36 -3.26 -25.08 8.48
CA LEU A 36 -3.15 -24.21 9.64
C LEU A 36 -3.86 -24.86 10.84
N THR A 37 -3.08 -25.20 11.86
CA THR A 37 -3.61 -25.61 13.15
C THR A 37 -3.89 -24.37 13.98
N ALA A 38 -5.15 -24.17 14.34
CA ALA A 38 -5.57 -23.11 15.25
C ALA A 38 -4.91 -23.29 16.64
N PRO A 39 -4.43 -22.22 17.30
CA PRO A 39 -4.26 -22.23 18.74
C PRO A 39 -5.58 -22.62 19.42
N ASP A 40 -5.54 -23.29 20.58
CA ASP A 40 -6.75 -23.74 21.30
C ASP A 40 -7.76 -22.60 21.61
N THR A 41 -7.32 -21.34 21.57
CA THR A 41 -8.14 -20.15 21.83
C THR A 41 -8.70 -19.48 20.57
N ALA A 42 -8.36 -19.95 19.37
CA ALA A 42 -8.71 -19.27 18.12
C ALA A 42 -10.08 -19.70 17.57
N ALA A 43 -10.98 -18.74 17.36
CA ALA A 43 -12.29 -18.98 16.79
C ALA A 43 -12.23 -19.01 15.25
N MET A 44 -12.94 -19.96 14.62
CA MET A 44 -13.10 -19.98 13.17
C MET A 44 -14.01 -18.82 12.74
N ARG A 45 -13.50 -17.94 11.86
CA ARG A 45 -14.25 -16.78 11.37
C ARG A 45 -14.22 -16.68 9.85
N PRO A 46 -15.28 -16.16 9.22
CA PRO A 46 -15.25 -15.82 7.80
C PRO A 46 -14.12 -14.84 7.51
N SER A 47 -13.48 -14.98 6.36
CA SER A 47 -12.31 -14.17 6.00
C SER A 47 -12.23 -13.96 4.50
N LEU A 48 -11.60 -12.87 4.09
CA LEU A 48 -11.24 -12.61 2.71
C LEU A 48 -9.75 -12.80 2.53
N TRP A 49 -9.36 -13.51 1.47
CA TRP A 49 -8.00 -13.47 0.98
C TRP A 49 -7.88 -12.41 -0.10
N LEU A 50 -7.07 -11.39 0.16
CA LEU A 50 -6.78 -10.34 -0.79
C LEU A 50 -5.37 -10.46 -1.38
N SER A 51 -5.23 -10.09 -2.65
CA SER A 51 -3.95 -9.69 -3.22
C SER A 51 -3.87 -8.16 -3.25
N VAL A 52 -2.75 -7.60 -2.79
CA VAL A 52 -2.45 -6.16 -2.85
C VAL A 52 -1.27 -5.96 -3.80
N THR A 53 -1.50 -5.34 -4.94
CA THR A 53 -0.51 -5.28 -6.03
C THR A 53 -0.06 -3.85 -6.33
N ALA A 54 1.25 -3.64 -6.35
CA ALA A 54 1.91 -2.43 -6.83
C ALA A 54 3.17 -2.86 -7.60
N ALA A 55 3.00 -3.21 -8.88
CA ALA A 55 4.02 -3.95 -9.64
C ALA A 55 5.40 -3.28 -9.61
N PRO A 56 6.50 -4.04 -9.40
CA PRO A 56 6.56 -5.50 -9.36
C PRO A 56 6.16 -6.12 -8.01
N PHE A 57 5.82 -5.32 -7.01
CA PHE A 57 5.56 -5.75 -5.64
C PHE A 57 4.14 -6.30 -5.46
N VAL A 58 4.00 -7.28 -4.58
CA VAL A 58 2.71 -7.89 -4.23
C VAL A 58 2.73 -8.43 -2.79
N LEU A 59 1.64 -8.20 -2.07
CA LEU A 59 1.30 -8.86 -0.82
C LEU A 59 0.07 -9.75 -1.04
N HIS A 60 0.03 -10.88 -0.35
CA HIS A 60 -1.18 -11.65 -0.15
C HIS A 60 -1.52 -11.62 1.34
N VAL A 61 -2.76 -11.28 1.66
CA VAL A 61 -3.21 -11.07 3.04
C VAL A 61 -4.53 -11.80 3.29
N ALA A 62 -4.72 -12.29 4.51
CA ALA A 62 -6.02 -12.69 5.03
C ALA A 62 -6.58 -11.57 5.87
N VAL A 63 -7.86 -11.29 5.69
CA VAL A 63 -8.60 -10.21 6.35
C VAL A 63 -9.82 -10.82 7.01
N ARG A 64 -10.02 -10.54 8.30
CA ARG A 64 -11.17 -11.03 9.07
C ARG A 64 -12.44 -10.31 8.62
N ASP A 65 -13.60 -10.89 8.88
CA ASP A 65 -14.88 -10.34 8.43
C ASP A 65 -15.28 -9.01 9.07
N ASP A 66 -14.75 -8.69 10.24
CA ASP A 66 -14.96 -7.42 10.94
C ASP A 66 -13.82 -6.41 10.75
N THR A 67 -12.81 -6.70 9.92
CA THR A 67 -11.71 -5.78 9.65
C THR A 67 -12.21 -4.55 8.91
N THR A 68 -11.87 -3.36 9.40
CA THR A 68 -12.17 -2.07 8.77
C THR A 68 -11.15 -1.71 7.68
N LEU A 69 -11.51 -0.78 6.80
CA LEU A 69 -10.53 -0.19 5.87
C LEU A 69 -9.43 0.58 6.62
N GLU A 70 -9.72 1.10 7.80
CA GLU A 70 -8.75 1.71 8.72
C GLU A 70 -7.70 0.70 9.20
N ASP A 71 -8.12 -0.48 9.67
CA ASP A 71 -7.21 -1.57 10.05
C ASP A 71 -6.34 -2.01 8.85
N MET A 72 -6.94 -2.08 7.67
CA MET A 72 -6.24 -2.42 6.43
C MET A 72 -5.24 -1.34 6.00
N ASP A 73 -5.60 -0.06 6.15
CA ASP A 73 -4.71 1.09 5.93
C ASP A 73 -3.51 1.06 6.87
N ALA A 74 -3.76 0.87 8.18
CA ALA A 74 -2.71 0.72 9.19
C ALA A 74 -1.75 -0.43 8.84
N PHE A 75 -2.27 -1.59 8.42
CA PHE A 75 -1.45 -2.70 7.94
C PHE A 75 -0.56 -2.30 6.75
N LEU A 76 -1.13 -1.68 5.72
CA LEU A 76 -0.38 -1.29 4.51
C LEU A 76 0.73 -0.27 4.84
N ARG A 77 0.43 0.65 5.74
CA ARG A 77 1.37 1.64 6.27
C ARG A 77 2.51 0.95 7.03
N GLU A 78 2.19 0.20 8.07
CA GLU A 78 3.17 -0.47 8.95
C GLU A 78 4.09 -1.42 8.16
N VAL A 79 3.53 -2.19 7.21
CA VAL A 79 4.27 -3.22 6.47
C VAL A 79 4.98 -2.65 5.24
N TRP A 80 4.39 -1.67 4.54
CA TRP A 80 4.80 -1.39 3.16
C TRP A 80 5.07 0.07 2.82
N MET A 81 4.49 1.07 3.50
CA MET A 81 4.50 2.44 2.94
C MET A 81 4.79 3.59 3.91
N GLU A 82 4.69 3.41 5.22
CA GLU A 82 4.71 4.53 6.17
C GLU A 82 6.08 5.22 6.27
N CYS A 83 6.11 6.54 6.11
CA CYS A 83 7.31 7.35 6.30
C CYS A 83 7.09 8.61 7.15
N CYS A 84 5.93 9.28 7.03
CA CYS A 84 5.71 10.62 7.59
C CYS A 84 4.25 10.93 7.99
N GLY A 85 3.37 9.92 8.11
CA GLY A 85 1.96 10.11 8.48
C GLY A 85 1.12 10.78 7.40
N HIS A 86 1.46 10.61 6.11
CA HIS A 86 0.72 11.23 5.02
C HIS A 86 -0.71 10.69 4.89
N LEU A 87 -1.57 11.42 4.17
CA LEU A 87 -2.93 11.00 3.87
C LEU A 87 -2.97 9.75 2.99
N SER A 88 -4.01 8.93 3.19
CA SER A 88 -4.35 7.80 2.35
C SER A 88 -5.83 7.79 2.01
N LEU A 89 -6.19 7.05 0.96
CA LEU A 89 -7.58 6.81 0.59
C LEU A 89 -7.74 5.46 -0.09
N PHE A 90 -8.96 4.93 -0.03
CA PHE A 90 -9.40 3.89 -0.95
C PHE A 90 -10.38 4.45 -1.96
N GLU A 91 -10.36 3.92 -3.18
CA GLU A 91 -11.25 4.36 -4.24
C GLU A 91 -11.80 3.17 -5.02
N PHE A 92 -13.11 3.15 -5.19
CA PHE A 92 -13.79 2.31 -6.17
C PHE A 92 -14.28 3.17 -7.33
N ARG A 93 -13.99 2.74 -8.57
CA ARG A 93 -14.48 3.39 -9.79
C ARG A 93 -15.27 2.40 -10.64
N GLN A 94 -16.51 2.75 -10.94
CA GLN A 94 -17.37 2.05 -11.88
C GLN A 94 -17.69 2.94 -13.09
N LYS A 95 -17.72 2.34 -14.29
CA LYS A 95 -17.98 3.09 -15.51
C LYS A 95 -19.40 3.66 -15.48
N ASN A 96 -19.54 4.94 -15.78
CA ASN A 96 -20.81 5.69 -15.81
C ASN A 96 -21.51 5.84 -14.46
N GLU A 97 -20.82 5.56 -13.35
CA GLU A 97 -21.31 5.77 -11.99
C GLU A 97 -20.35 6.70 -11.24
N ARG A 98 -20.82 7.28 -10.13
CA ARG A 98 -19.96 8.08 -9.24
C ARG A 98 -18.93 7.15 -8.60
N SER A 99 -17.68 7.61 -8.51
CA SER A 99 -16.69 6.89 -7.70
C SER A 99 -17.08 6.93 -6.23
N VAL A 100 -16.64 5.92 -5.48
CA VAL A 100 -16.74 5.90 -4.02
C VAL A 100 -15.33 6.12 -3.48
N LEU A 101 -15.15 7.15 -2.66
CA LEU A 101 -13.92 7.43 -1.93
C LEU A 101 -14.12 7.04 -0.46
N TYR A 102 -13.17 6.28 0.07
CA TYR A 102 -13.08 5.99 1.48
C TYR A 102 -11.91 6.78 2.04
N LEU A 103 -12.22 7.68 2.97
CA LEU A 103 -11.29 8.64 3.55
C LEU A 103 -11.40 8.55 5.06
N ALA A 104 -10.32 8.91 5.78
CA ALA A 104 -10.45 9.17 7.21
C ALA A 104 -11.53 10.25 7.35
N ASP A 105 -12.45 10.07 8.30
CA ASP A 105 -13.45 11.09 8.57
C ASP A 105 -12.67 12.37 8.85
N PRO A 106 -12.96 13.51 8.20
CA PRO A 106 -12.55 14.76 8.78
C PRO A 106 -13.14 14.74 10.20
N GLU A 107 -12.29 14.87 11.21
CA GLU A 107 -12.79 15.30 12.51
C GLU A 107 -13.70 16.49 12.21
N GLU A 108 -14.89 16.56 12.81
CA GLU A 108 -15.79 17.69 12.60
C GLU A 108 -15.03 18.96 13.01
N ASP A 109 -14.32 19.56 12.07
CA ASP A 109 -13.50 20.74 12.30
C ASP A 109 -14.52 21.84 12.56
N GLU A 110 -14.65 22.25 13.83
CA GLU A 110 -15.45 23.41 14.22
C GLU A 110 -15.12 24.63 13.32
N ASP A 111 -13.88 24.68 12.81
CA ASP A 111 -13.36 25.66 11.86
C ASP A 111 -14.03 25.61 10.46
N GLU A 112 -14.48 24.46 9.95
CA GLU A 112 -15.18 24.39 8.65
C GLU A 112 -16.59 25.01 8.76
N PHE A 113 -17.24 24.82 9.91
CA PHE A 113 -18.50 25.46 10.25
C PHE A 113 -18.32 26.99 10.43
N GLU A 114 -17.26 27.42 11.13
CA GLU A 114 -16.94 28.84 11.27
C GLU A 114 -16.56 29.51 9.94
N LEU A 115 -15.78 28.84 9.08
CA LEU A 115 -15.42 29.36 7.75
C LEU A 115 -16.64 29.45 6.83
N ARG A 116 -17.54 28.47 6.88
CA ARG A 116 -18.82 28.50 6.17
C ARG A 116 -19.65 29.70 6.60
N ASP A 117 -19.81 29.90 7.90
CA ASP A 117 -20.61 31.00 8.45
C ASP A 117 -19.92 32.38 8.25
N ALA A 118 -18.59 32.43 8.21
CA ALA A 118 -17.82 33.66 7.98
C ALA A 118 -17.77 34.11 6.51
N TYR A 119 -17.64 33.17 5.56
CA TYR A 119 -17.56 33.49 4.13
C TYR A 119 -18.92 33.45 3.42
N PHE A 120 -19.92 32.75 3.98
CA PHE A 120 -21.28 32.67 3.42
C PHE A 120 -22.38 32.98 4.46
N PRO A 121 -22.41 34.17 5.08
CA PRO A 121 -23.26 34.50 6.24
C PRO A 121 -24.77 34.56 5.97
N HIS A 122 -25.21 34.26 4.75
CA HIS A 122 -26.59 34.45 4.28
C HIS A 122 -27.16 33.23 3.58
N MET A 123 -26.48 32.09 3.62
CA MET A 123 -26.96 30.84 3.02
C MET A 123 -27.46 29.91 4.12
N THR A 124 -28.72 29.45 4.00
CA THR A 124 -29.25 28.41 4.89
C THR A 124 -28.64 27.05 4.57
N ASP A 125 -28.64 26.11 5.53
CA ASP A 125 -28.15 24.73 5.32
C ASP A 125 -28.82 24.07 4.10
N ASP A 126 -30.12 24.31 3.90
CA ASP A 126 -30.88 23.80 2.76
C ASP A 126 -30.44 24.41 1.42
N GLU A 127 -30.09 25.70 1.39
CA GLU A 127 -29.58 26.39 0.20
C GLU A 127 -28.16 25.92 -0.13
N TRP A 128 -27.33 25.74 0.90
CA TRP A 128 -25.99 25.18 0.75
C TRP A 128 -26.05 23.75 0.23
N LEU A 129 -26.91 22.90 0.79
CA LEU A 129 -27.06 21.51 0.37
C LEU A 129 -27.54 21.41 -1.08
N LYS A 130 -28.45 22.29 -1.50
CA LYS A 130 -28.92 22.39 -2.90
C LYS A 130 -27.82 22.88 -3.84
N MET A 131 -27.07 23.92 -3.46
CA MET A 131 -25.95 24.44 -4.26
C MET A 131 -24.84 23.39 -4.38
N ASN A 132 -24.49 22.76 -3.26
CA ASN A 132 -23.51 21.69 -3.20
C ASN A 132 -23.95 20.51 -4.06
N ALA A 133 -25.22 20.08 -3.98
CA ALA A 133 -25.75 19.02 -4.83
C ALA A 133 -25.73 19.36 -6.34
N GLN A 134 -25.86 20.64 -6.71
CA GLN A 134 -25.78 21.11 -8.10
C GLN A 134 -24.33 21.19 -8.61
N VAL A 135 -23.41 21.73 -7.80
CA VAL A 135 -21.99 21.91 -8.18
C VAL A 135 -21.23 20.57 -8.10
N ASN A 136 -21.55 19.75 -7.10
CA ASN A 136 -20.94 18.46 -6.83
C ASN A 136 -21.82 17.27 -7.27
N ALA A 137 -22.72 17.48 -8.24
CA ALA A 137 -23.56 16.42 -8.81
C ALA A 137 -22.77 15.23 -9.39
N ASN A 138 -21.48 15.43 -9.70
CA ASN A 138 -20.56 14.39 -10.16
C ASN A 138 -19.42 14.11 -9.17
N ALA A 139 -19.47 14.68 -7.96
CA ALA A 139 -18.46 14.40 -6.95
C ALA A 139 -18.54 12.93 -6.51
N PRO A 140 -17.40 12.36 -6.11
CA PRO A 140 -17.37 11.02 -5.54
C PRO A 140 -18.23 10.93 -4.27
N LEU A 141 -18.87 9.79 -4.07
CA LEU A 141 -19.52 9.45 -2.81
C LEU A 141 -18.43 9.20 -1.76
N GLN A 142 -18.48 9.91 -0.64
CA GLN A 142 -17.52 9.71 0.44
C GLN A 142 -18.08 8.75 1.50
N LYS A 143 -17.21 7.88 2.02
CA LYS A 143 -17.49 6.95 3.11
C LYS A 143 -16.30 6.96 4.09
N PRO A 144 -16.51 6.67 5.38
CA PRO A 144 -15.41 6.62 6.34
C PRO A 144 -14.58 5.33 6.19
N LEU A 145 -13.33 5.36 6.68
CA LEU A 145 -12.47 4.16 6.76
C LEU A 145 -12.97 3.11 7.78
N THR A 146 -13.94 3.46 8.63
CA THR A 146 -14.57 2.52 9.57
C THR A 146 -15.45 1.47 8.89
N VAL A 147 -15.76 1.65 7.60
CA VAL A 147 -16.43 0.62 6.78
C VAL A 147 -15.56 -0.65 6.71
N THR A 148 -16.19 -1.82 6.83
CA THR A 148 -15.47 -3.09 6.74
C THR A 148 -14.91 -3.34 5.35
N VAL A 149 -13.76 -4.01 5.26
CA VAL A 149 -13.16 -4.44 3.98
C VAL A 149 -14.14 -5.32 3.20
N ARG A 150 -14.92 -6.15 3.90
CA ARG A 150 -15.95 -7.00 3.28
C ARG A 150 -17.04 -6.17 2.60
N GLU A 151 -17.57 -5.16 3.28
CA GLU A 151 -18.59 -4.28 2.69
C GLU A 151 -18.00 -3.48 1.51
N ALA A 152 -16.80 -2.92 1.67
CA ALA A 152 -16.17 -2.11 0.64
C ALA A 152 -15.82 -2.90 -0.64
N MET A 153 -15.61 -4.22 -0.51
CA MET A 153 -15.26 -5.09 -1.63
C MET A 153 -16.43 -5.93 -2.15
N ASP A 154 -17.64 -5.80 -1.61
CA ASP A 154 -18.81 -6.56 -2.07
C ASP A 154 -19.22 -6.15 -3.50
N GLY A 155 -19.22 -7.11 -4.42
CA GLY A 155 -19.45 -6.85 -5.85
C GLY A 155 -18.37 -6.00 -6.54
N VAL A 156 -17.28 -5.63 -5.85
CA VAL A 156 -16.23 -4.76 -6.36
C VAL A 156 -15.06 -5.60 -6.91
N PRO A 157 -14.71 -5.48 -8.21
CA PRO A 157 -13.64 -6.28 -8.81
C PRO A 157 -12.24 -5.89 -8.33
N ASP A 158 -12.03 -4.59 -8.09
CA ASP A 158 -10.82 -4.06 -7.47
C ASP A 158 -11.08 -2.76 -6.73
N LEU A 159 -10.40 -2.63 -5.59
CA LEU A 159 -10.38 -1.43 -4.78
C LEU A 159 -8.98 -0.82 -4.88
N ARG A 160 -8.89 0.45 -5.26
CA ARG A 160 -7.62 1.16 -5.39
C ARG A 160 -7.27 1.77 -4.04
N TYR A 161 -6.00 1.82 -3.73
CA TYR A 161 -5.46 2.50 -2.55
C TYR A 161 -4.38 3.46 -2.98
N GLU A 162 -4.44 4.68 -2.45
CA GLU A 162 -3.45 5.73 -2.67
C GLU A 162 -2.91 6.22 -1.33
N TYR A 163 -1.59 6.36 -1.24
CA TYR A 163 -0.88 6.92 -0.08
C TYR A 163 0.05 8.04 -0.55
N ASP A 164 0.08 9.15 0.20
CA ASP A 164 0.83 10.39 -0.08
C ASP A 164 0.32 11.15 -1.33
N MET A 165 -0.42 12.25 -1.11
CA MET A 165 -0.97 13.09 -2.19
C MET A 165 0.09 14.08 -2.69
N GLY A 166 1.02 13.57 -3.49
CA GLY A 166 2.09 14.35 -4.12
C GLY A 166 3.16 13.44 -4.71
N THR A 167 3.59 12.45 -3.92
CA THR A 167 4.43 11.34 -4.39
C THR A 167 3.67 10.02 -4.33
N THR A 168 2.49 10.01 -4.93
CA THR A 168 1.47 8.98 -4.71
C THR A 168 1.92 7.58 -5.02
N THR A 169 1.90 6.75 -3.97
CA THR A 169 2.06 5.31 -4.08
C THR A 169 0.69 4.69 -4.28
N ARG A 170 0.51 3.95 -5.37
CA ARG A 170 -0.77 3.33 -5.74
C ARG A 170 -0.67 1.83 -5.64
N CYS A 171 -1.63 1.20 -5.00
CA CYS A 171 -1.80 -0.25 -5.06
C CYS A 171 -3.27 -0.64 -5.34
N VAL A 172 -3.46 -1.88 -5.77
CA VAL A 172 -4.76 -2.42 -6.14
C VAL A 172 -5.04 -3.66 -5.30
N LEU A 173 -6.16 -3.64 -4.58
CA LEU A 173 -6.65 -4.75 -3.78
C LEU A 173 -7.67 -5.55 -4.60
N LYS A 174 -7.54 -6.88 -4.57
CA LYS A 174 -8.49 -7.81 -5.22
C LYS A 174 -8.80 -8.98 -4.31
N VAL A 175 -10.07 -9.39 -4.26
CA VAL A 175 -10.48 -10.62 -3.59
C VAL A 175 -10.06 -11.82 -4.42
N GLU A 176 -9.30 -12.72 -3.81
CA GLU A 176 -8.78 -13.94 -4.43
C GLU A 176 -9.57 -15.19 -4.03
N ALA A 177 -10.09 -15.20 -2.80
CA ALA A 177 -10.98 -16.23 -2.31
C ALA A 177 -11.69 -15.74 -1.03
N GLU A 178 -12.87 -16.30 -0.78
CA GLU A 178 -13.45 -16.32 0.57
C GLU A 178 -12.96 -17.55 1.31
N LEU A 179 -12.68 -17.39 2.59
CA LEU A 179 -12.10 -18.40 3.45
C LEU A 179 -12.85 -18.45 4.79
N THR A 180 -12.58 -19.51 5.55
CA THR A 180 -12.87 -19.56 6.98
C THR A 180 -11.59 -19.98 7.67
N LEU A 181 -11.02 -19.10 8.48
CA LEU A 181 -9.73 -19.31 9.13
C LEU A 181 -9.91 -19.24 10.64
N PRO A 182 -9.08 -19.97 11.42
CA PRO A 182 -9.00 -19.72 12.85
C PRO A 182 -8.43 -18.31 13.05
N TRP A 183 -8.88 -17.53 14.01
CA TRP A 183 -8.27 -16.23 14.32
C TRP A 183 -7.86 -16.19 15.79
N PRO A 184 -6.57 -15.94 16.10
CA PRO A 184 -6.15 -15.71 17.47
C PRO A 184 -6.60 -14.32 17.90
N GLU A 185 -6.50 -14.02 19.19
CA GLU A 185 -6.69 -12.66 19.68
C GLU A 185 -5.65 -11.71 19.05
N GLY A 186 -6.01 -10.42 18.90
CA GLY A 186 -5.15 -9.38 18.35
C GLY A 186 -5.54 -8.96 16.93
N ARG A 187 -4.54 -8.81 16.05
CA ARG A 187 -4.68 -8.20 14.71
C ARG A 187 -5.70 -8.95 13.83
N THR A 188 -6.48 -8.17 13.09
CA THR A 188 -7.56 -8.63 12.20
C THR A 188 -7.09 -8.82 10.74
N VAL A 189 -5.82 -8.51 10.46
CA VAL A 189 -5.14 -8.74 9.19
C VAL A 189 -3.94 -9.65 9.42
N ARG A 190 -3.72 -10.62 8.52
CA ARG A 190 -2.54 -11.50 8.53
C ARG A 190 -1.84 -11.50 7.17
N LEU A 191 -0.52 -11.40 7.16
CA LEU A 191 0.31 -11.51 5.97
C LEU A 191 0.49 -12.99 5.61
N LEU A 192 -0.02 -13.39 4.44
CA LEU A 192 0.11 -14.76 3.94
C LEU A 192 1.38 -14.95 3.11
N ALA A 193 1.71 -13.96 2.26
CA ALA A 193 2.89 -14.02 1.41
C ALA A 193 3.30 -12.65 0.89
N ARG A 194 4.58 -12.51 0.52
CA ARG A 194 5.15 -11.29 -0.06
C ARG A 194 6.14 -11.64 -1.17
N ASN A 195 6.24 -10.80 -2.20
CA ASN A 195 7.27 -11.01 -3.21
C ASN A 195 8.68 -11.02 -2.59
N ALA A 196 9.55 -11.88 -3.11
CA ALA A 196 10.97 -11.78 -2.84
C ALA A 196 11.49 -10.41 -3.32
N ARG A 197 12.53 -9.93 -2.66
CA ARG A 197 13.19 -8.68 -3.02
C ARG A 197 13.63 -8.73 -4.48
N PRO A 198 13.28 -7.74 -5.33
CA PRO A 198 13.72 -7.74 -6.71
C PRO A 198 15.25 -7.72 -6.81
N ASP A 199 15.79 -8.44 -7.80
CA ASP A 199 17.22 -8.39 -8.12
C ASP A 199 17.55 -7.07 -8.82
N TRP A 200 17.85 -6.05 -8.01
CA TRP A 200 18.26 -4.76 -8.54
C TRP A 200 19.70 -4.80 -9.03
N VAL A 201 19.95 -4.08 -10.11
CA VAL A 201 21.25 -4.03 -10.77
C VAL A 201 21.85 -2.63 -10.62
N CYS A 202 23.15 -2.58 -10.33
CA CYS A 202 23.90 -1.34 -10.20
C CYS A 202 24.08 -0.68 -11.57
N ARG A 203 23.68 0.59 -11.67
CA ARG A 203 23.78 1.37 -12.90
C ARG A 203 25.21 1.47 -13.45
N GLU A 204 26.23 1.52 -12.58
CA GLU A 204 27.61 1.74 -13.00
C GLU A 204 28.34 0.46 -13.40
N CYS A 205 28.04 -0.70 -12.80
CA CYS A 205 28.83 -1.91 -13.01
C CYS A 205 28.05 -3.20 -13.29
N GLY A 206 26.71 -3.20 -13.24
CA GLY A 206 25.92 -4.39 -13.53
C GLY A 206 25.83 -5.43 -12.40
N GLU A 207 26.52 -5.22 -11.28
CA GLU A 207 26.44 -6.08 -10.08
C GLU A 207 25.18 -5.79 -9.25
N SER A 208 24.85 -6.62 -8.26
CA SER A 208 23.69 -6.42 -7.39
C SER A 208 23.71 -5.05 -6.67
N ALA A 209 22.59 -4.34 -6.76
CA ALA A 209 22.36 -3.06 -6.09
C ALA A 209 21.64 -3.24 -4.76
N THR A 210 22.05 -2.44 -3.79
CA THR A 210 21.48 -2.43 -2.43
C THR A 210 21.14 -1.02 -1.95
N LYS A 211 21.45 0.00 -2.75
CA LYS A 211 21.30 1.41 -2.45
C LYS A 211 20.65 2.14 -3.61
N LEU A 212 19.99 3.25 -3.34
CA LEU A 212 19.39 4.11 -4.36
C LEU A 212 19.68 5.58 -4.06
N CYS A 213 19.77 6.40 -5.10
CA CYS A 213 19.81 7.86 -4.95
C CYS A 213 18.38 8.42 -4.94
N ILE A 214 18.03 9.17 -3.88
CA ILE A 214 16.70 9.76 -3.71
C ILE A 214 16.54 11.09 -4.46
N MET A 215 17.61 11.60 -5.07
CA MET A 215 17.58 12.84 -5.84
C MET A 215 16.86 12.63 -7.17
N GLY A 216 15.81 13.41 -7.41
CA GLY A 216 14.97 13.30 -8.61
C GLY A 216 15.75 13.43 -9.93
N GLU A 217 16.82 14.21 -9.94
CA GLU A 217 17.70 14.40 -11.11
C GLU A 217 18.38 13.11 -11.59
N CYS A 218 18.47 12.09 -10.74
CA CYS A 218 19.09 10.82 -11.09
C CYS A 218 18.12 9.82 -11.75
N TRP A 219 16.85 10.20 -11.98
CA TRP A 219 15.79 9.27 -12.35
C TRP A 219 15.47 9.22 -13.86
N ASP A 220 16.24 9.90 -14.71
CA ASP A 220 15.98 10.04 -16.16
C ASP A 220 15.78 8.69 -16.89
N ASP A 221 16.56 7.66 -16.56
CA ASP A 221 16.44 6.29 -17.11
C ASP A 221 15.85 5.30 -16.07
N GLY A 222 14.96 5.80 -15.21
CA GLY A 222 14.44 5.10 -14.03
C GLY A 222 15.32 5.30 -12.80
N TYR A 223 14.96 4.67 -11.68
CA TYR A 223 15.65 4.91 -10.40
C TYR A 223 17.14 4.55 -10.45
N ALA A 224 17.99 5.45 -9.97
CA ALA A 224 19.43 5.24 -9.89
C ALA A 224 19.78 4.32 -8.72
N LYS A 225 20.01 3.05 -9.04
CA LYS A 225 20.36 2.00 -8.08
C LYS A 225 21.85 1.69 -8.15
N PHE A 226 22.47 1.49 -7.00
CA PHE A 226 23.90 1.32 -6.87
C PHE A 226 24.25 0.16 -5.94
N CYS A 227 25.37 -0.50 -6.23
CA CYS A 227 26.05 -1.33 -5.25
C CYS A 227 26.67 -0.44 -4.17
N ALA A 228 27.05 -1.03 -3.03
CA ALA A 228 27.61 -0.28 -1.91
C ALA A 228 28.86 0.56 -2.28
N LYS A 229 29.65 0.13 -3.28
CA LYS A 229 30.83 0.87 -3.74
C LYS A 229 30.46 2.15 -4.47
N HIS A 230 29.63 2.06 -5.50
CA HIS A 230 29.27 3.21 -6.33
C HIS A 230 28.38 4.20 -5.57
N ALA A 231 27.51 3.70 -4.69
CA ALA A 231 26.69 4.52 -3.81
C ALA A 231 27.51 5.49 -2.92
N ARG A 232 28.70 5.07 -2.45
CA ARG A 232 29.58 5.93 -1.62
C ARG A 232 30.16 7.12 -2.37
N THR A 233 30.38 6.98 -3.67
CA THR A 233 31.02 8.03 -4.48
C THR A 233 30.03 8.84 -5.31
N HIS A 234 28.82 8.31 -5.51
CA HIS A 234 27.82 8.92 -6.37
C HIS A 234 27.41 10.34 -5.93
N PRO A 235 27.06 10.62 -4.66
CA PRO A 235 26.65 11.96 -4.24
C PRO A 235 27.67 13.04 -4.57
N ARG A 236 28.95 12.81 -4.27
CA ARG A 236 30.02 13.79 -4.56
C ARG A 236 30.26 14.03 -6.05
N LYS A 237 29.99 13.03 -6.88
CA LYS A 237 30.19 13.10 -8.34
C LYS A 237 29.01 13.73 -9.05
N ALA A 238 27.79 13.36 -8.65
CA ALA A 238 26.56 13.72 -9.34
C ALA A 238 25.80 14.89 -8.70
N HIS A 239 25.94 15.08 -7.39
CA HIS A 239 25.20 16.09 -6.60
C HIS A 239 26.12 17.02 -5.79
N PRO A 240 27.16 17.63 -6.39
CA PRO A 240 28.06 18.53 -5.66
C PRO A 240 27.37 19.84 -5.24
N ARG A 241 26.31 20.26 -5.93
CA ARG A 241 25.57 21.49 -5.60
C ARG A 241 24.72 21.33 -4.35
N GLU A 242 24.26 20.11 -4.10
CA GLU A 242 23.45 19.71 -2.96
C GLU A 242 24.32 19.24 -1.76
N GLY A 243 25.64 19.39 -1.88
CA GLY A 243 26.64 19.07 -0.84
C GLY A 243 27.36 17.72 -1.05
N GLY A 244 26.80 16.82 -1.86
CA GLY A 244 27.41 15.52 -2.16
C GLY A 244 27.49 14.58 -0.96
N ASP A 245 26.51 14.66 -0.06
CA ASP A 245 26.47 13.94 1.22
C ASP A 245 25.71 12.62 1.17
N SER A 246 25.92 11.79 2.20
CA SER A 246 25.38 10.42 2.25
C SER A 246 23.87 10.34 2.47
N TRP A 247 23.20 11.41 2.92
CA TRP A 247 21.74 11.42 3.12
C TRP A 247 20.97 11.24 1.81
N MET A 248 21.58 11.55 0.67
CA MET A 248 21.03 11.33 -0.67
C MET A 248 20.94 9.85 -1.05
N ILE A 249 21.53 8.95 -0.25
CA ILE A 249 21.59 7.52 -0.53
C ILE A 249 20.75 6.76 0.50
N ALA A 250 19.66 6.18 0.03
CA ALA A 250 18.80 5.30 0.84
C ALA A 250 19.13 3.81 0.59
N PRO A 251 18.89 2.92 1.57
CA PRO A 251 18.81 1.49 1.31
C PRO A 251 17.65 1.20 0.34
N LEU A 252 17.83 0.23 -0.55
CA LEU A 252 16.70 -0.30 -1.31
C LEU A 252 15.83 -1.15 -0.37
N SER A 253 14.52 -0.91 -0.40
CA SER A 253 13.48 -1.58 0.37
C SER A 253 12.62 -2.46 -0.53
N ASN A 254 11.97 -3.49 0.02
CA ASN A 254 11.05 -4.35 -0.75
C ASN A 254 9.64 -3.73 -0.86
N SER A 255 9.58 -2.44 -1.15
CA SER A 255 8.36 -1.62 -1.06
C SER A 255 8.08 -0.89 -2.38
N PRO A 256 6.80 -0.72 -2.77
CA PRO A 256 6.42 0.16 -3.88
C PRO A 256 6.65 1.64 -3.60
N ARG A 257 6.96 2.01 -2.35
CA ARG A 257 7.25 3.38 -1.94
C ARG A 257 8.62 3.84 -2.40
N ASP A 258 9.59 2.91 -2.50
CA ASP A 258 10.90 3.22 -3.06
C ASP A 258 10.77 3.80 -4.48
N PRO A 259 11.43 4.93 -4.79
CA PRO A 259 12.47 5.65 -4.02
C PRO A 259 11.97 6.88 -3.24
N CYS A 260 10.66 7.08 -3.16
CA CYS A 260 10.07 8.32 -2.66
C CYS A 260 10.07 8.32 -1.12
N CYS A 261 10.49 9.46 -0.53
CA CYS A 261 10.51 9.70 0.93
C CYS A 261 11.40 8.72 1.73
N GLY A 262 11.81 9.12 2.93
CA GLY A 262 12.68 8.36 3.84
C GLY A 262 12.05 7.08 4.42
N TYR A 263 11.24 6.36 3.65
CA TYR A 263 10.77 5.04 3.99
C TYR A 263 11.96 4.13 4.28
N PHE A 264 11.91 3.47 5.43
CA PHE A 264 12.87 2.47 5.84
C PHE A 264 12.11 1.21 6.21
N GLU A 265 12.36 0.13 5.48
CA GLU A 265 11.80 -1.17 5.81
C GLU A 265 12.38 -1.66 7.15
N HIS A 266 11.57 -1.58 8.21
CA HIS A 266 11.99 -2.00 9.55
C HIS A 266 12.07 -3.53 9.64
N PRO A 267 13.19 -4.08 10.16
CA PRO A 267 13.33 -5.51 10.47
C PRO A 267 12.37 -5.95 11.59
N GLY A 268 11.10 -6.14 11.26
CA GLY A 268 10.08 -6.46 12.24
C GLY A 268 8.67 -6.04 11.87
N SER A 269 8.49 -5.20 10.85
CA SER A 269 7.15 -4.73 10.43
C SER A 269 6.16 -5.86 10.13
N GLU A 270 6.64 -7.04 9.77
CA GLU A 270 5.77 -8.19 9.47
C GLU A 270 5.47 -9.08 10.69
N LYS A 271 6.24 -8.96 11.79
CA LYS A 271 6.22 -9.92 12.92
C LYS A 271 4.84 -10.06 13.56
N ASP A 272 4.11 -8.96 13.66
CA ASP A 272 2.80 -8.94 14.30
C ASP A 272 1.67 -9.44 13.37
N TYR A 273 1.98 -9.61 12.08
CA TYR A 273 1.03 -9.97 11.03
C TYR A 273 1.23 -11.38 10.48
N VAL A 274 2.34 -12.04 10.76
CA VAL A 274 2.48 -13.47 10.42
C VAL A 274 1.65 -14.34 11.37
N TRP A 275 1.41 -15.59 10.96
CA TRP A 275 0.68 -16.57 11.76
C TRP A 275 1.53 -17.11 12.92
#